data_AF-A0A1H4F1W1-F1
#
_entry.id   AF-A0A1H4F1W1-F1
#
_cell.length_a   1.000
_cell.length_b   1.000
_cell.length_c   1.000
_cell.angle_alpha   90.00
_cell.angle_beta   90.00
_cell.angle_gamma   90.00
#
_symmetry.space_group_name_H-M   'P 1'
#
loop_
_entity.id
_entity.type
_entity.pdbx_description
1 polymer ?
#
loop_
_entity_poly.entity_id
_entity_poly.type
_entity_poly.pdbx_seq_one_letter_code
_entity_poly.pdbx_strand_id
1 'polypeptide(L)'
;MKKYWGIITVLVAVGLAVFFYFRFYFVFGEGVKSGELNYVVYKGLVFKTYEGKLIQTGIRSKSAGSIQSYEFEFSVEDEALARELMLQGGKTLELHYREYFGALPWRGFTKFIVDSIVTARPAPVDPLGIQPGPVEEPVLPAQL
;
A
#
# COMPACT_ATOMS: atom_id res chain seq x y z
N MET A 1 28.58 -16.62 40.95
CA MET A 1 28.57 -16.77 39.48
C MET A 1 27.15 -16.87 38.89
N LYS A 2 26.25 -17.72 39.40
CA LYS A 2 24.86 -17.86 38.90
C LYS A 2 24.02 -16.56 38.93
N LYS A 3 24.22 -15.69 39.93
CA LYS A 3 23.54 -14.39 40.07
C LYS A 3 23.84 -13.41 38.94
N TYR A 4 25.09 -13.37 38.44
CA TYR A 4 25.46 -12.53 37.31
C TYR A 4 24.93 -13.08 35.99
N TRP A 5 24.84 -14.40 35.84
CA TRP A 5 24.21 -15.03 34.69
C TRP A 5 22.74 -14.64 34.56
N GLY A 6 21.98 -14.66 35.66
CA GLY A 6 20.58 -14.19 35.65
C GLY A 6 20.45 -12.73 35.23
N ILE A 7 21.33 -11.84 35.73
CA ILE A 7 21.35 -10.42 35.37
C ILE A 7 21.69 -10.24 33.88
N ILE A 8 22.69 -10.97 33.37
CA ILE A 8 23.07 -10.93 31.95
C ILE A 8 21.92 -11.41 31.07
N THR A 9 21.26 -12.51 31.43
CA THR A 9 20.10 -13.01 30.68
C THR A 9 18.97 -11.99 30.64
N VAL A 10 18.66 -11.34 31.76
CA VAL A 10 17.63 -10.28 31.81
C VAL A 10 18.04 -9.09 30.96
N LEU A 11 19.30 -8.64 31.03
CA LEU A 11 19.79 -7.53 30.21
C LEU A 11 19.70 -7.84 28.71
N VAL A 12 20.06 -9.05 28.30
CA VAL A 12 19.94 -9.50 26.90
C VAL A 12 18.47 -9.54 26.48
N ALA A 13 17.59 -10.08 27.33
CA ALA A 13 16.15 -10.12 27.04
C ALA A 13 15.55 -8.72 26.86
N VAL A 14 15.93 -7.76 27.71
CA VAL A 14 15.51 -6.35 27.60
C VAL A 14 16.08 -5.72 26.32
N GLY A 15 17.36 -5.91 26.03
CA GLY A 15 17.98 -5.41 24.81
C GLY A 15 17.30 -5.94 23.54
N LEU A 16 16.96 -7.23 23.51
CA LEU A 16 16.20 -7.83 22.44
C LEU A 16 14.79 -7.24 22.34
N ALA A 17 14.07 -7.10 23.46
CA ALA A 17 12.73 -6.52 23.46
C ALA A 17 12.72 -5.09 22.88
N VAL A 18 13.67 -4.26 23.29
CA VAL A 18 13.84 -2.90 22.74
C VAL A 18 14.15 -2.95 21.24
N PHE A 19 15.08 -3.82 20.83
CA PHE A 19 15.42 -3.98 19.42
C PHE A 19 14.22 -4.40 18.57
N PHE A 20 13.46 -5.42 18.99
CA PHE A 20 12.26 -5.88 18.28
C PHE A 20 11.18 -4.80 18.23
N TYR A 21 10.99 -4.04 19.31
CA TYR A 21 10.05 -2.92 19.32
C TYR A 21 10.40 -1.88 18.27
N PHE A 22 11.65 -1.37 18.28
CA PHE A 22 12.09 -0.39 17.30
C PHE A 22 12.07 -0.92 15.87
N ARG A 23 12.39 -2.21 15.68
CA ARG A 23 12.50 -2.79 14.34
C ARG A 23 11.14 -3.08 13.67
N PHE A 24 10.08 -3.32 14.44
CA PHE A 24 8.80 -3.79 13.90
C PHE A 24 7.58 -2.94 14.30
N TYR A 25 7.60 -2.32 15.47
CA TYR A 25 6.45 -1.58 16.02
C TYR A 25 6.63 -0.07 16.03
N PHE A 26 7.87 0.41 16.05
CA PHE A 26 8.12 1.84 15.92
C PHE A 26 7.81 2.31 14.50
N VAL A 27 6.88 3.26 14.40
CA VAL A 27 6.54 3.95 13.15
C VAL A 27 7.69 4.90 12.83
N PHE A 28 8.45 4.56 11.79
CA PHE A 28 9.61 5.33 11.35
C PHE A 28 9.19 6.63 10.66
N GLY A 29 8.10 6.58 9.89
CA GLY A 29 7.58 7.74 9.19
C GLY A 29 6.13 7.54 8.79
N GLU A 30 5.45 8.65 8.56
CA GLU A 30 4.07 8.67 8.07
C GLU A 30 4.02 9.62 6.87
N GLY A 31 3.12 9.35 5.93
CA GLY A 31 3.02 10.17 4.74
C GLY A 31 1.85 9.80 3.85
N VAL A 32 1.69 10.56 2.77
CA VAL A 32 0.64 10.35 1.78
C VAL A 32 1.27 10.10 0.42
N LYS A 33 0.75 9.12 -0.32
CA LYS A 33 1.14 8.84 -1.71
C LYS A 33 -0.08 8.89 -2.62
N SER A 34 0.05 9.64 -3.71
CA SER A 34 -0.96 9.78 -4.75
C SER A 34 -0.64 8.94 -5.98
N GLY A 35 -1.63 8.27 -6.55
CA GLY A 35 -1.47 7.54 -7.81
C GLY A 35 -2.68 6.68 -8.14
N GLU A 36 -2.61 5.96 -9.25
CA GLU A 36 -3.67 5.07 -9.69
C GLU A 36 -3.57 3.74 -8.96
N LEU A 37 -4.67 3.31 -8.32
CA LEU A 37 -4.71 2.01 -7.67
C LEU A 37 -4.79 0.91 -8.73
N ASN A 38 -3.72 0.14 -8.90
CA ASN A 38 -3.69 -0.96 -9.86
C ASN A 38 -4.50 -2.15 -9.35
N TYR A 39 -4.12 -2.69 -8.19
CA TYR A 39 -4.82 -3.81 -7.59
C TYR A 39 -4.67 -3.82 -6.07
N VAL A 40 -5.59 -4.53 -5.43
CA VAL A 40 -5.44 -5.03 -4.06
C VAL A 40 -5.78 -6.52 -4.10
N VAL A 41 -4.88 -7.35 -3.56
CA VAL A 41 -5.04 -8.80 -3.56
C VAL A 41 -4.90 -9.35 -2.15
N TYR A 42 -5.74 -10.31 -1.81
CA TYR A 42 -5.60 -11.06 -0.57
C TYR A 42 -4.71 -12.28 -0.80
N LYS A 43 -3.48 -12.25 -0.28
CA LYS A 43 -2.48 -13.29 -0.55
C LYS A 43 -1.64 -13.62 0.68
N GLY A 44 -1.11 -14.83 0.72
CA GLY A 44 -0.29 -15.33 1.83
C GLY A 44 -0.31 -16.83 1.97
N LEU A 45 0.70 -17.38 2.65
CA LEU A 45 0.83 -18.81 2.88
C LEU A 45 0.22 -19.21 4.24
N VAL A 46 0.79 -18.70 5.34
CA VAL A 46 0.32 -18.96 6.71
C VAL A 46 -0.57 -17.82 7.18
N PHE A 47 -0.09 -16.58 7.03
CA PHE A 47 -0.86 -15.38 7.26
C PHE A 47 -1.22 -14.79 5.90
N LYS A 48 -2.51 -14.61 5.66
CA LYS A 48 -2.99 -13.91 4.47
C LYS A 48 -3.22 -12.46 4.83
N THR A 49 -2.72 -11.58 3.97
CA THR A 49 -2.78 -10.13 4.14
C THR A 49 -3.28 -9.49 2.84
N TYR A 50 -3.80 -8.27 2.96
CA TYR A 50 -4.21 -7.49 1.81
C TYR A 50 -3.02 -6.69 1.30
N GLU A 51 -2.64 -6.93 0.07
CA GLU A 51 -1.47 -6.34 -0.56
C GLU A 51 -1.91 -5.52 -1.78
N GLY A 52 -1.61 -4.23 -1.75
CA GLY A 52 -1.97 -3.28 -2.77
C GLY A 52 -0.76 -2.80 -3.59
N LYS A 53 -1.04 -2.39 -4.82
CA LYS A 53 -0.07 -1.71 -5.68
C LYS A 53 -0.69 -0.45 -6.25
N LEU A 54 -0.03 0.66 -6.05
CA LEU A 54 -0.40 1.97 -6.56
C LEU A 54 0.66 2.43 -7.56
N ILE A 55 0.23 2.80 -8.77
CA ILE A 55 1.10 3.26 -9.85
C ILE A 55 1.04 4.78 -9.88
N GLN A 56 2.17 5.43 -9.67
CA GLN A 56 2.31 6.86 -9.84
C GLN A 56 2.80 7.15 -11.26
N THR A 57 1.94 7.76 -12.07
CA THR A 57 2.27 8.25 -13.41
C THR A 57 3.07 9.54 -13.29
N GLY A 58 4.40 9.41 -13.35
CA GLY A 58 5.36 10.52 -13.24
C GLY A 58 6.18 10.68 -14.52
N ILE A 59 6.10 11.85 -15.15
CA ILE A 59 6.89 12.22 -16.33
C ILE A 59 8.36 12.49 -15.93
N ARG A 60 9.26 12.07 -16.83
CA ARG A 60 10.68 12.48 -17.04
C ARG A 60 11.78 11.60 -16.43
N SER A 61 12.06 10.50 -17.12
CA SER A 61 13.47 10.14 -17.37
C SER A 61 14.22 11.36 -17.92
N LYS A 62 15.44 11.60 -17.42
CA LYS A 62 16.38 12.60 -17.98
C LYS A 62 16.84 12.24 -19.41
N SER A 63 16.37 11.13 -19.97
CA SER A 63 16.60 10.68 -21.33
C SER A 63 15.30 10.74 -22.13
N ALA A 64 15.33 11.34 -23.31
CA ALA A 64 14.20 11.43 -24.22
C ALA A 64 13.65 10.02 -24.52
N GLY A 65 12.40 9.74 -24.13
CA GLY A 65 11.66 8.56 -24.58
C GLY A 65 11.30 7.50 -23.53
N SER A 66 11.68 7.61 -22.26
CA SER A 66 11.18 6.68 -21.22
C SER A 66 10.27 7.36 -20.19
N ILE A 67 8.99 7.00 -20.26
CA ILE A 67 8.02 7.22 -19.18
C ILE A 67 8.28 6.10 -18.16
N GLN A 68 8.82 6.43 -16.99
CA GLN A 68 8.96 5.48 -15.89
C GLN A 68 7.86 5.77 -14.87
N SER A 69 6.94 4.82 -14.72
CA SER A 69 5.94 4.86 -13.66
C SER A 69 6.55 4.29 -12.38
N TYR A 70 6.36 4.97 -11.26
CA TYR A 70 6.82 4.48 -9.96
C TYR A 70 5.75 3.58 -9.34
N GLU A 71 6.13 2.38 -8.92
CA GLU A 71 5.23 1.45 -8.25
C GLU A 71 5.39 1.58 -6.73
N PHE A 72 4.29 1.87 -6.06
CA PHE A 72 4.20 1.85 -4.61
C PHE A 72 3.45 0.60 -4.17
N GLU A 73 4.17 -0.35 -3.61
CA GLU A 73 3.61 -1.54 -2.98
C GLU A 73 3.34 -1.25 -1.50
N PHE A 74 2.14 -1.60 -1.06
CA PHE A 74 1.70 -1.39 0.32
C PHE A 74 0.88 -2.58 0.81
N SER A 75 0.76 -2.69 2.13
CA SER A 75 -0.10 -3.68 2.77
C SER A 75 -1.20 -2.97 3.56
N VAL A 76 -2.33 -3.63 3.75
CA VAL A 76 -3.48 -3.11 4.49
C VAL A 76 -3.83 -4.10 5.59
N GLU A 77 -3.89 -3.60 6.82
CA GLU A 77 -4.22 -4.41 8.00
C GLU A 77 -5.73 -4.50 8.21
N ASP A 78 -6.45 -3.41 7.93
CA ASP A 78 -7.91 -3.33 8.08
C ASP A 78 -8.63 -3.93 6.86
N GLU A 79 -9.44 -4.97 7.10
CA GLU A 79 -10.22 -5.64 6.07
C GLU A 79 -11.27 -4.73 5.43
N ALA A 80 -11.93 -3.84 6.19
CA ALA A 80 -12.92 -2.92 5.65
C ALA A 80 -12.27 -1.92 4.69
N LEU A 81 -11.11 -1.37 5.06
CA LEU A 81 -10.32 -0.49 4.20
C LEU A 81 -9.83 -1.23 2.95
N ALA A 82 -9.34 -2.45 3.10
CA ALA A 82 -8.88 -3.26 1.97
C ALA A 82 -10.02 -3.54 0.97
N ARG A 83 -11.22 -3.85 1.47
CA ARG A 83 -12.41 -4.04 0.63
C ARG A 83 -12.83 -2.75 -0.06
N GLU A 84 -12.77 -1.61 0.61
CA GLU A 84 -13.03 -0.32 -0.03
C GLU A 84 -12.03 -0.05 -1.16
N LEU A 85 -10.75 -0.28 -0.93
CA LEU A 85 -9.71 -0.13 -1.95
C LEU A 85 -9.92 -1.08 -3.12
N MET A 86 -10.31 -2.35 -2.89
CA MET A 86 -10.64 -3.28 -3.96
C MET A 86 -11.77 -2.76 -4.87
N LEU A 87 -12.76 -2.07 -4.31
CA LEU A 87 -13.87 -1.46 -5.06
C LEU A 87 -13.45 -0.18 -5.79
N GLN A 88 -12.33 0.42 -5.41
CA GLN A 88 -11.77 1.63 -5.99
C GLN A 88 -10.60 1.35 -6.95
N GLY A 89 -10.39 0.10 -7.36
CA GLY A 89 -9.39 -0.27 -8.38
C GLY A 89 -9.55 0.54 -9.67
N GLY A 90 -8.44 0.94 -10.27
CA GLY A 90 -8.37 1.80 -11.46
C GLY A 90 -8.61 3.29 -11.19
N LYS A 91 -8.96 3.70 -9.97
CA LYS A 91 -9.13 5.12 -9.61
C LYS A 91 -7.82 5.73 -9.13
N THR A 92 -7.68 7.03 -9.32
CA THR A 92 -6.59 7.81 -8.71
C THR A 92 -6.92 8.11 -7.26
N LEU A 93 -6.12 7.57 -6.34
CA LEU A 93 -6.31 7.69 -4.90
C LEU A 93 -5.09 8.33 -4.24
N GLU A 94 -5.34 9.00 -3.13
CA GLU A 94 -4.32 9.43 -2.19
C GLU A 94 -4.41 8.57 -0.93
N LEU A 95 -3.37 7.79 -0.67
CA LEU A 95 -3.32 6.85 0.44
C LEU A 95 -2.36 7.36 1.51
N HIS A 96 -2.83 7.45 2.75
CA HIS A 96 -1.97 7.65 3.90
C HIS A 96 -1.37 6.32 4.32
N TYR A 97 -0.09 6.33 4.65
CA TYR A 97 0.64 5.14 5.05
C TYR A 97 1.58 5.42 6.22
N ARG A 98 1.80 4.37 7.00
CA ARG A 98 2.82 4.30 8.05
C ARG A 98 3.95 3.38 7.60
N GLU A 99 5.17 3.88 7.68
CA GLU A 99 6.39 3.15 7.39
C GLU A 99 7.01 2.61 8.67
N TYR A 100 7.33 1.32 8.67
CA TYR A 100 8.07 0.65 9.74
C TYR A 100 9.48 0.29 9.27
N PHE A 101 10.40 0.01 10.20
CA PHE A 101 11.74 -0.48 9.81
C PHE A 101 11.73 -1.89 9.21
N GLY A 102 10.63 -2.64 9.39
CA GLY A 102 10.31 -3.67 8.43
C GLY A 102 8.99 -4.38 8.64
N ALA A 103 8.78 -5.37 7.79
CA ALA A 103 7.52 -6.08 7.64
C ALA A 103 7.36 -7.19 8.69
N LEU A 104 6.13 -7.40 9.13
CA LEU A 104 5.71 -8.54 9.93
C LEU A 104 4.78 -9.40 9.08
N PRO A 105 4.98 -10.72 9.01
CA PRO A 105 4.24 -11.56 8.06
C PRO A 105 2.71 -11.56 8.29
N TRP A 106 2.24 -11.26 9.50
CA TRP A 106 0.81 -11.11 9.81
C TRP A 106 0.25 -9.70 9.59
N ARG A 107 1.10 -8.68 9.45
CA ARG A 107 0.69 -7.30 9.18
C ARG A 107 0.70 -6.98 7.69
N GLY A 108 1.64 -7.58 6.96
CA GLY A 108 1.80 -7.33 5.53
C GLY A 108 3.15 -7.75 5.00
N PHE A 109 3.27 -7.81 3.68
CA PHE A 109 4.51 -8.17 3.00
C PHE A 109 5.48 -6.99 2.93
N THR A 110 4.94 -5.78 3.02
CA THR A 110 5.71 -4.55 2.91
C THR A 110 5.89 -3.88 4.27
N LYS A 111 6.81 -2.92 4.32
CA LYS A 111 6.99 -2.05 5.49
C LYS A 111 6.04 -0.85 5.49
N PHE A 112 5.23 -0.70 4.44
CA PHE A 112 4.32 0.42 4.24
C PHE A 112 2.89 -0.06 4.47
N ILE A 113 2.31 0.35 5.59
CA ILE A 113 0.96 -0.06 5.96
C ILE A 113 0.03 1.12 5.70
N VAL A 114 -0.89 0.95 4.74
CA VAL A 114 -1.93 1.95 4.47
C VAL A 114 -3.00 1.84 5.54
N ASP A 115 -3.36 2.98 6.13
CA ASP A 115 -4.34 3.06 7.21
C ASP A 115 -5.56 3.91 6.85
N SER A 116 -5.49 4.75 5.81
CA SER A 116 -6.62 5.58 5.39
C SER A 116 -6.49 6.07 3.95
N ILE A 117 -7.65 6.32 3.33
CA ILE A 117 -7.77 7.00 2.04
C ILE A 117 -7.99 8.49 2.34
N VAL A 118 -7.07 9.34 1.92
CA VAL A 118 -7.11 10.79 2.17
C VAL A 118 -8.09 11.48 1.23
N THR A 119 -8.08 11.12 -0.04
CA THR A 119 -9.03 11.63 -1.04
C THR A 119 -9.07 10.68 -2.23
N ALA A 120 -10.28 10.27 -2.62
CA ALA A 120 -10.54 9.68 -3.93
C ALA A 120 -10.86 10.82 -4.90
N ARG A 121 -9.86 11.40 -5.58
CA ARG A 121 -10.17 12.31 -6.69
C ARG A 121 -10.66 11.45 -7.86
N PRO A 122 -11.79 11.77 -8.50
CA PRO A 122 -12.08 11.18 -9.80
C PRO A 122 -10.91 11.51 -10.74
N ALA A 123 -10.57 10.58 -11.64
CA ALA A 123 -9.44 10.69 -12.56
C ALA A 123 -9.37 12.10 -13.20
N PRO A 124 -8.17 12.62 -13.50
CA PRO A 124 -8.02 13.93 -14.11
C PRO A 124 -8.95 14.03 -15.34
N VAL A 125 -9.91 14.94 -15.27
CA VAL A 125 -10.70 15.32 -16.43
C VAL A 125 -9.69 15.87 -17.43
N ASP A 126 -9.66 15.27 -18.62
CA ASP A 126 -8.84 15.71 -19.75
C ASP A 126 -8.94 17.25 -19.86
N PRO A 127 -7.85 18.02 -20.11
CA PRO A 127 -7.91 19.49 -20.17
C PRO A 127 -8.91 20.03 -21.19
N LEU A 128 -9.40 19.17 -22.08
CA LEU A 128 -10.43 19.42 -23.08
C LEU A 128 -11.87 19.24 -22.55
N GLY A 129 -12.07 18.90 -21.27
CA GLY A 129 -13.40 18.72 -20.67
C GLY A 129 -14.17 17.50 -21.19
N ILE A 130 -13.49 16.58 -21.89
CA ILE A 130 -14.09 15.35 -22.39
C ILE A 130 -14.16 14.36 -21.21
N GLN A 131 -15.33 14.27 -20.56
CA GLN A 131 -15.63 13.09 -19.75
C GLN A 131 -15.59 11.86 -20.67
N PRO A 132 -14.90 10.76 -20.31
CA PRO A 132 -15.23 9.48 -20.92
C PRO A 132 -16.72 9.27 -20.65
N GLY A 133 -17.53 9.26 -21.71
CA GLY A 133 -18.95 8.99 -21.59
C GLY A 133 -19.18 7.64 -20.90
N PRO A 134 -20.39 7.39 -20.38
CA PRO A 134 -20.75 6.05 -19.91
C PRO A 134 -20.34 5.05 -21.00
N VAL A 135 -19.64 3.98 -20.62
CA VAL A 135 -19.30 2.89 -21.54
C VAL A 135 -20.63 2.34 -22.06
N GLU A 136 -21.02 2.74 -23.27
CA GLU A 136 -22.21 2.19 -23.94
C GLU A 136 -21.94 0.70 -24.13
N GLU A 137 -22.71 -0.13 -23.43
CA GLU A 137 -22.76 -1.57 -23.71
C GLU A 137 -23.07 -1.76 -25.20
N PRO A 138 -22.35 -2.65 -25.91
CA PRO A 138 -22.65 -2.92 -27.30
C PRO A 138 -24.07 -3.51 -27.38
N VAL A 139 -25.00 -2.72 -27.92
CA VAL A 139 -26.36 -3.17 -28.19
C VAL A 139 -26.26 -4.33 -29.17
N LEU A 140 -26.52 -5.55 -28.68
CA LEU A 140 -26.58 -6.73 -29.53
C LEU A 140 -27.60 -6.47 -30.65
N PRO A 141 -27.24 -6.67 -31.93
CA PRO A 141 -28.21 -6.53 -33.01
C PRO A 141 -29.34 -7.53 -32.76
N ALA A 142 -30.57 -7.00 -32.73
CA ALA A 142 -31.78 -7.81 -32.67
C ALA A 142 -31.71 -8.85 -33.80
N GLN A 143 -31.71 -10.12 -33.42
CA GLN A 143 -31.85 -11.22 -34.36
C GLN A 143 -33.23 -11.11 -35.03
N LEU A 144 -33.19 -11.26 -36.36
CA LEU A 144 -34.25 -11.14 -37.38
C LEU A 144 -35.67 -11.52 -36.96
#